data_AF-A0A535C6K3-F1
#
_entry.id   AF-A0A535C6K3-F1
#
_cell.length_a   1.000
_cell.length_b   1.000
_cell.length_c   1.000
_cell.angle_alpha   90.00
_cell.angle_beta   90.00
_cell.angle_gamma   90.00
#
_symmetry.space_group_name_H-M   'P 1'
#
loop_
_entity.id
_entity.type
_entity.pdbx_description
1 polymer ?
#
loop_
_entity_poly.entity_id
_entity_poly.type
_entity_poly.pdbx_seq_one_letter_code
_entity_poly.pdbx_strand_id
1 'polypeptide(L)'
;MRTARSQQSLSYPLRLPDEAQADALRLLDVSREVINTVIASLWDRLDEFVTRTNAYAYKQVEEMIAPPVVHGHRQWRCEAEQAGRILRGQAERKKQFLLILPLLEQGMIIPKSENKRGGKNRKAIREALTHLRDAQTDAGNAVELQSLIEQSCNFYLANGCFPDTYEEMQPVPVLKAGILPYAGDDGPTMGQTYRLALDLDQKQLTLALRTPDSSGTWGRNWREKTVQMALPEVVVARIQAGKWLSPSLREIIEPDATRYAVLDFIVEVPVEQQALWSEMQTVLGFDWGVRQFLTASIVDLDGHQVGRPFFLDAGPFDGTQARTRRQIDQLKAKVARLEKQRDRFPVDDPRRKPSVQQLVVLRREIARYWGKYEARN
;
A
#
# COMPACT_ATOMS: atom_id res chain seq x y z
N MET A 1 0.43 -27.52 1.55
CA MET A 1 1.56 -26.91 2.32
C MET A 1 2.34 -26.01 1.37
N ARG A 2 2.39 -24.70 1.62
CA ARG A 2 3.31 -23.81 0.89
C ARG A 2 4.73 -24.19 1.28
N THR A 3 5.60 -24.48 0.33
CA THR A 3 7.04 -24.63 0.57
C THR A 3 7.54 -23.35 1.24
N ALA A 4 8.09 -23.48 2.44
CA ALA A 4 8.66 -22.35 3.16
C ALA A 4 9.77 -21.74 2.30
N ARG A 5 9.68 -20.45 1.99
CA ARG A 5 10.76 -19.76 1.28
C ARG A 5 11.96 -19.71 2.21
N SER A 6 13.11 -20.18 1.75
CA SER A 6 14.38 -20.12 2.49
C SER A 6 14.94 -18.70 2.56
N GLN A 7 14.45 -17.78 1.73
CA GLN A 7 14.89 -16.40 1.63
C GLN A 7 13.72 -15.43 1.55
N GLN A 8 13.93 -14.21 2.05
CA GLN A 8 13.02 -13.08 1.97
C GLN A 8 13.75 -11.83 1.48
N SER A 9 13.06 -11.00 0.70
CA SER A 9 13.59 -9.72 0.24
C SER A 9 13.10 -8.61 1.17
N LEU A 10 14.05 -7.86 1.74
CA LEU A 10 13.80 -6.70 2.58
C LEU A 10 14.19 -5.43 1.81
N SER A 11 13.35 -4.41 1.86
CA SER A 11 13.59 -3.12 1.18
C SER A 11 13.83 -2.04 2.22
N TYR A 12 14.90 -1.27 2.01
CA TYR A 12 15.33 -0.18 2.89
C TYR A 12 15.31 1.13 2.09
N PRO A 13 14.35 2.04 2.33
CA PRO A 13 14.29 3.31 1.62
C PRO A 13 15.41 4.23 2.09
N LEU A 14 16.34 4.56 1.20
CA LEU A 14 17.41 5.52 1.44
C LEU A 14 17.05 6.84 0.75
N ARG A 15 16.77 7.90 1.52
CA ARG A 15 16.50 9.22 0.94
C ARG A 15 17.74 9.72 0.22
N LEU A 16 17.59 10.17 -1.03
CA LEU A 16 18.70 10.76 -1.76
C LEU A 16 19.13 12.11 -1.14
N PRO A 17 20.42 12.49 -1.23
CA PRO A 17 20.88 13.81 -0.83
C PRO A 17 20.18 14.93 -1.60
N ASP A 18 20.04 16.11 -1.00
CA ASP A 18 19.27 17.23 -1.56
C ASP A 18 19.76 17.66 -2.95
N GLU A 19 21.08 17.60 -3.18
CA GLU A 19 21.72 17.88 -4.48
C GLU A 19 21.28 16.93 -5.61
N ALA A 20 20.81 15.73 -5.29
CA ALA A 20 20.34 14.74 -6.27
C ALA A 20 18.82 14.77 -6.48
N GLN A 21 18.07 15.41 -5.59
CA GLN A 21 16.60 15.29 -5.52
C GLN A 21 15.93 15.78 -6.81
N ALA A 22 16.31 16.96 -7.31
CA ALA A 22 15.70 17.55 -8.50
C ALA A 22 15.93 16.70 -9.76
N ASP A 23 17.15 16.17 -9.94
CA ASP A 23 17.50 15.29 -11.06
C ASP A 23 16.77 13.95 -10.98
N ALA A 24 16.68 13.36 -9.79
CA ALA A 24 16.00 12.09 -9.58
C ALA A 24 14.48 12.21 -9.79
N LEU A 25 13.86 13.30 -9.33
CA LEU A 25 12.43 13.55 -9.55
C LEU A 25 12.12 13.78 -11.03
N ARG A 26 12.98 14.49 -11.77
CA ARG A 26 12.85 14.62 -13.24
C ARG A 26 12.90 13.27 -13.95
N LEU A 27 13.84 12.41 -13.58
CA LEU A 27 13.92 11.04 -14.11
C LEU A 27 12.63 10.26 -13.82
N LEU A 28 12.12 10.33 -12.58
CA LEU A 28 10.90 9.65 -12.16
C LEU A 28 9.66 10.16 -12.90
N ASP A 29 9.56 11.46 -13.17
CA ASP A 29 8.47 12.06 -13.94
C ASP A 29 8.45 11.53 -15.38
N VAL A 30 9.60 11.56 -16.07
CA VAL A 30 9.74 11.06 -17.45
C VAL A 30 9.46 9.55 -17.51
N SER A 31 10.05 8.76 -16.60
CA SER A 31 9.82 7.32 -16.58
C SER A 31 8.37 6.97 -16.25
N ARG A 32 7.71 7.70 -15.34
CA ARG A 32 6.28 7.51 -15.04
C ARG A 32 5.42 7.71 -16.28
N GLU A 33 5.68 8.75 -17.08
CA GLU A 33 4.96 9.00 -18.33
C GLU A 33 5.11 7.83 -19.30
N VAL A 34 6.35 7.40 -19.56
CA VAL A 34 6.63 6.24 -20.44
C VAL A 34 5.94 4.98 -19.93
N ILE A 35 6.08 4.66 -18.64
CA ILE A 35 5.47 3.48 -18.02
C ILE A 35 3.94 3.51 -18.18
N ASN A 36 3.31 4.66 -17.90
CA ASN A 36 1.86 4.81 -18.02
C ASN A 36 1.39 4.66 -19.47
N THR A 37 2.14 5.22 -20.44
CA THR A 37 1.86 5.02 -21.86
C THR A 37 1.89 3.53 -22.22
N VAL A 38 2.92 2.79 -21.78
CA VAL A 38 3.02 1.34 -22.05
C VAL A 38 1.87 0.56 -21.42
N ILE A 39 1.54 0.85 -20.15
CA ILE A 39 0.43 0.18 -19.46
C ILE A 39 -0.89 0.41 -20.22
N ALA A 40 -1.16 1.65 -20.62
CA ALA A 40 -2.37 1.98 -21.36
C ALA A 40 -2.42 1.31 -22.74
N SER A 41 -1.29 1.29 -23.47
CA SER A 41 -1.22 0.67 -24.80
C SER A 41 -1.35 -0.84 -24.78
N LEU A 42 -0.99 -1.51 -23.68
CA LEU A 42 -1.04 -2.96 -23.55
C LEU A 42 -2.21 -3.46 -22.68
N TRP A 43 -3.09 -2.58 -22.22
CA TRP A 43 -4.19 -2.93 -21.33
C TRP A 43 -5.17 -3.93 -21.95
N ASP A 44 -5.55 -3.74 -23.21
CA ASP A 44 -6.47 -4.64 -23.90
C ASP A 44 -5.83 -6.01 -24.25
N ARG A 45 -4.54 -6.18 -23.93
CA ARG A 45 -3.73 -7.39 -24.18
C ARG A 45 -3.33 -8.10 -22.89
N LEU A 46 -4.03 -7.85 -21.78
CA LEU A 46 -3.73 -8.46 -20.48
C LEU A 46 -3.62 -9.99 -20.51
N ASP A 47 -4.41 -10.67 -21.34
CA ASP A 47 -4.40 -12.14 -21.43
C ASP A 47 -3.04 -12.69 -21.89
N GLU A 48 -2.28 -11.91 -22.65
CA GLU A 48 -0.94 -12.29 -23.08
C GLU A 48 0.06 -12.29 -21.91
N PHE A 49 -0.25 -11.60 -20.79
CA PHE A 49 0.59 -11.53 -19.59
C PHE A 49 0.31 -12.61 -18.55
N VAL A 50 -0.69 -13.47 -18.76
CA VAL A 50 -1.05 -14.55 -17.82
C VAL A 50 0.10 -15.54 -17.63
N THR A 51 0.76 -15.91 -18.72
CA THR A 51 1.89 -16.85 -18.68
C THR A 51 3.19 -16.10 -18.51
N ARG A 52 3.89 -16.36 -17.40
CA ARG A 52 5.24 -15.82 -17.18
C ARG A 52 6.24 -16.60 -18.04
N THR A 53 6.67 -15.99 -19.13
CA THR A 53 7.70 -16.56 -20.03
C THR A 53 9.13 -16.31 -19.56
N ASN A 54 9.32 -15.31 -18.69
CA ASN A 54 10.64 -14.96 -18.18
C ASN A 54 10.59 -14.40 -16.75
N ALA A 55 11.71 -14.54 -16.03
CA ALA A 55 11.89 -13.92 -14.72
C ALA A 55 11.74 -12.40 -14.78
N TYR A 56 12.28 -11.77 -15.84
CA TYR A 56 12.12 -10.34 -16.09
C TYR A 56 10.82 -10.05 -16.85
N ALA A 57 10.11 -9.02 -16.42
CA ALA A 57 8.86 -8.61 -17.04
C ALA A 57 9.10 -7.79 -18.32
N TYR A 58 10.20 -7.03 -18.39
CA TYR A 58 10.49 -6.18 -19.55
C TYR A 58 10.58 -6.95 -20.86
N LYS A 59 11.03 -8.21 -20.86
CA LYS A 59 11.23 -8.99 -22.09
C LYS A 59 9.93 -9.21 -22.86
N GLN A 60 8.86 -9.50 -22.12
CA GLN A 60 7.53 -9.68 -22.69
C GLN A 60 6.99 -8.36 -23.25
N VAL A 61 7.29 -7.24 -22.59
CA VAL A 61 6.93 -5.91 -23.09
C VAL A 61 7.74 -5.57 -24.36
N GLU A 62 9.05 -5.85 -24.40
CA GLU A 62 9.91 -5.63 -25.57
C GLU A 62 9.46 -6.42 -26.81
N GLU A 63 8.85 -7.60 -26.62
CA GLU A 63 8.26 -8.39 -27.70
C GLU A 63 6.96 -7.78 -28.25
N MET A 64 6.26 -6.96 -27.45
CA MET A 64 4.93 -6.45 -27.77
C MET A 64 4.92 -5.01 -28.28
N ILE A 65 5.87 -4.18 -27.84
CA ILE A 65 5.91 -2.75 -28.16
C ILE A 65 7.34 -2.20 -28.17
N ALA A 66 7.60 -1.29 -29.11
CA ALA A 66 8.82 -0.48 -29.13
C ALA A 66 8.78 0.60 -28.02
N PRO A 67 9.94 1.11 -27.56
CA PRO A 67 9.97 2.21 -26.60
C PRO A 67 9.17 3.42 -27.12
N PRO A 68 8.14 3.90 -26.38
CA PRO A 68 7.37 5.08 -26.79
C PRO A 68 8.21 6.34 -26.92
N VAL A 69 9.27 6.44 -26.10
CA VAL A 69 10.27 7.51 -26.14
C VAL A 69 11.66 6.90 -26.03
N VAL A 70 12.61 7.37 -26.83
CA VAL A 70 13.96 6.81 -26.91
C VAL A 70 14.89 7.50 -25.90
N HIS A 71 15.03 6.91 -24.72
CA HIS A 71 15.99 7.34 -23.68
C HIS A 71 17.24 6.44 -23.60
N GLY A 72 17.28 5.38 -24.41
CA GLY A 72 18.35 4.39 -24.46
C GLY A 72 17.86 3.01 -24.02
N HIS A 73 18.47 1.95 -24.56
CA HIS A 73 17.95 0.59 -24.45
C HIS A 73 17.81 0.10 -23.00
N ARG A 74 18.76 0.42 -22.11
CA ARG A 74 18.69 0.00 -20.71
C ARG A 74 17.70 0.81 -19.88
N GLN A 75 17.51 2.08 -20.22
CA GLN A 75 16.48 2.91 -19.63
C GLN A 75 15.10 2.33 -19.96
N TRP A 76 14.89 2.02 -21.24
CA TRP A 76 13.67 1.36 -21.70
C TRP A 76 13.41 0.04 -20.96
N ARG A 77 14.41 -0.82 -20.77
CA ARG A 77 14.23 -2.06 -20.00
C ARG A 77 13.79 -1.83 -18.56
N CYS A 78 14.30 -0.79 -17.90
CA CYS A 78 13.89 -0.46 -16.52
C CYS A 78 12.44 0.02 -16.47
N GLU A 79 12.01 0.83 -17.43
CA GLU A 79 10.63 1.32 -17.58
C GLU A 79 9.68 0.16 -17.93
N ALA A 80 10.03 -0.62 -18.94
CA ALA A 80 9.28 -1.81 -19.37
C ALA A 80 9.21 -2.88 -18.27
N GLU A 81 10.21 -2.99 -17.39
CA GLU A 81 10.18 -3.90 -16.24
C GLU A 81 9.05 -3.52 -15.28
N GLN A 82 8.88 -2.24 -14.98
CA GLN A 82 7.80 -1.79 -14.12
C GLN A 82 6.44 -1.98 -14.77
N ALA A 83 6.30 -1.57 -16.03
CA ALA A 83 5.04 -1.74 -16.78
C ALA A 83 4.64 -3.22 -16.84
N GLY A 84 5.58 -4.09 -17.20
CA GLY A 84 5.35 -5.54 -17.28
C GLY A 84 5.00 -6.16 -15.93
N ARG A 85 5.59 -5.73 -14.82
CA ARG A 85 5.22 -6.21 -13.47
C ARG A 85 3.77 -5.86 -13.14
N ILE A 86 3.35 -4.64 -13.46
CA ILE A 86 1.97 -4.19 -13.28
C ILE A 86 1.03 -5.04 -14.14
N LEU A 87 1.29 -5.16 -15.44
CA LEU A 87 0.46 -5.92 -16.38
C LEU A 87 0.36 -7.40 -15.99
N ARG A 88 1.45 -8.04 -15.57
CA ARG A 88 1.43 -9.42 -15.03
C ARG A 88 0.58 -9.55 -13.77
N GLY A 89 0.68 -8.58 -12.85
CA GLY A 89 -0.14 -8.57 -11.64
C GLY A 89 -1.64 -8.43 -11.96
N GLN A 90 -1.96 -7.60 -12.96
CA GLN A 90 -3.33 -7.37 -13.43
C GLN A 90 -3.88 -8.57 -14.20
N ALA A 91 -3.05 -9.25 -15.00
CA ALA A 91 -3.43 -10.48 -15.69
C ALA A 91 -3.76 -11.62 -14.70
N GLU A 92 -2.97 -11.78 -13.64
CA GLU A 92 -3.29 -12.74 -12.57
C GLU A 92 -4.61 -12.34 -11.87
N ARG A 93 -4.79 -11.05 -11.60
CA ARG A 93 -6.03 -10.54 -11.00
C ARG A 93 -7.26 -10.71 -11.91
N LYS A 94 -7.10 -10.58 -13.23
CA LYS A 94 -8.12 -10.89 -14.23
C LYS A 94 -8.51 -12.37 -14.19
N LYS A 95 -7.53 -13.28 -14.05
CA LYS A 95 -7.79 -14.71 -13.87
C LYS A 95 -8.62 -14.98 -12.61
N GLN A 96 -8.31 -14.32 -11.49
CA GLN A 96 -9.10 -14.40 -10.26
C GLN A 96 -10.52 -13.82 -10.44
N PHE A 97 -10.67 -12.76 -11.24
CA PHE A 97 -11.98 -12.18 -11.55
C PHE A 97 -12.89 -13.18 -12.28
N LEU A 98 -12.35 -13.93 -13.25
CA LEU A 98 -13.11 -14.95 -13.96
C LEU A 98 -13.64 -16.06 -13.04
N LEU A 99 -12.98 -16.34 -11.91
CA LEU A 99 -13.48 -17.29 -10.91
C LEU A 99 -14.69 -16.77 -10.13
N ILE A 100 -14.75 -15.46 -9.88
CA ILE A 100 -15.86 -14.86 -9.13
C ILE A 100 -17.03 -14.44 -10.01
N LEU A 101 -16.81 -14.25 -11.32
CA LEU A 101 -17.83 -13.75 -12.24
C LEU A 101 -19.16 -14.54 -12.15
N PRO A 102 -19.16 -15.90 -12.10
CA PRO A 102 -20.39 -16.67 -11.95
C PRO A 102 -21.08 -16.52 -10.59
N LEU A 103 -20.39 -15.98 -9.57
CA LEU A 103 -20.94 -15.76 -8.23
C LEU A 103 -21.64 -14.41 -8.12
N LEU A 104 -21.38 -13.47 -9.02
CA LEU A 104 -21.89 -12.12 -8.93
C LEU A 104 -23.40 -12.10 -9.20
N GLU A 105 -24.17 -11.95 -8.13
CA GLU A 105 -25.63 -11.96 -8.18
C GLU A 105 -26.26 -10.80 -7.40
N GLN A 106 -27.49 -10.46 -7.75
CA GLN A 106 -28.21 -9.34 -7.13
C GLN A 106 -28.35 -9.48 -5.60
N GLY A 107 -28.34 -10.71 -5.07
CA GLY A 107 -28.37 -11.00 -3.63
C GLY A 107 -27.18 -10.40 -2.85
N MET A 108 -26.08 -10.06 -3.53
CA MET A 108 -24.92 -9.38 -2.96
C MET A 108 -25.14 -7.87 -2.76
N ILE A 109 -26.21 -7.31 -3.33
CA ILE A 109 -26.51 -5.87 -3.29
C ILE A 109 -27.70 -5.63 -2.38
N ILE A 110 -27.53 -4.70 -1.44
CA ILE A 110 -28.64 -4.16 -0.66
C ILE A 110 -29.19 -2.98 -1.47
N PRO A 111 -30.42 -3.05 -1.98
CA PRO A 111 -30.98 -1.98 -2.80
C PRO A 111 -31.12 -0.69 -1.99
N LYS A 112 -31.03 0.44 -2.70
CA LYS A 112 -31.32 1.76 -2.12
C LYS A 112 -32.78 1.81 -1.70
N SER A 113 -33.06 2.32 -0.51
CA SER A 113 -34.41 2.67 -0.05
C SER A 113 -34.54 4.17 0.15
N GLU A 114 -35.75 4.67 0.35
CA GLU A 114 -36.01 6.11 0.56
C GLU A 114 -35.12 6.72 1.66
N ASN A 115 -34.79 5.92 2.68
CA ASN A 115 -34.05 6.37 3.87
C ASN A 115 -32.62 5.81 3.97
N LYS A 116 -32.17 4.96 3.02
CA LYS A 116 -30.83 4.35 3.07
C LYS A 116 -30.20 4.25 1.70
N ARG A 117 -28.91 4.60 1.62
CA ARG A 117 -28.07 4.34 0.44
C ARG A 117 -27.98 2.83 0.21
N GLY A 118 -27.91 2.44 -1.07
CA GLY A 118 -27.61 1.06 -1.45
C GLY A 118 -26.26 0.64 -0.88
N GLY A 119 -26.10 -0.64 -0.62
CA GLY A 119 -24.93 -1.19 0.06
C GLY A 119 -24.61 -2.60 -0.37
N LYS A 120 -23.66 -3.22 0.34
CA LYS A 120 -23.19 -4.58 0.07
C LYS A 120 -23.73 -5.53 1.11
N ASN A 121 -24.32 -6.64 0.68
CA ASN A 121 -24.73 -7.72 1.56
C ASN A 121 -23.51 -8.58 1.94
N ARG A 122 -22.80 -8.16 2.99
CA ARG A 122 -21.57 -8.83 3.45
C ARG A 122 -21.78 -10.30 3.85
N LYS A 123 -23.00 -10.67 4.26
CA LYS A 123 -23.33 -12.06 4.59
C LYS A 123 -23.34 -12.93 3.33
N ALA A 124 -24.08 -12.50 2.30
CA ALA A 124 -24.12 -13.19 1.01
C ALA A 124 -22.73 -13.28 0.35
N ILE A 125 -21.93 -12.19 0.40
CA ILE A 125 -20.56 -12.20 -0.12
C ILE A 125 -19.69 -13.25 0.61
N ARG A 126 -19.80 -13.34 1.94
CA ARG A 126 -19.03 -14.31 2.73
C ARG A 126 -19.46 -15.75 2.41
N GLU A 127 -20.76 -16.00 2.31
CA GLU A 127 -21.31 -17.31 1.98
C GLU A 127 -20.84 -17.77 0.59
N ALA A 128 -20.90 -16.90 -0.42
CA ALA A 128 -20.41 -17.20 -1.76
C ALA A 128 -18.90 -17.52 -1.79
N LEU A 129 -18.09 -16.76 -1.04
CA LEU A 129 -16.65 -17.03 -0.92
C LEU A 129 -16.34 -18.36 -0.24
N THR A 130 -17.08 -18.72 0.82
CA THR A 130 -16.92 -20.02 1.48
C THR A 130 -17.25 -21.16 0.51
N HIS A 131 -18.39 -21.06 -0.18
CA HIS A 131 -18.79 -22.07 -1.17
C HIS A 131 -17.76 -22.24 -2.30
N LEU A 132 -17.23 -21.14 -2.84
CA LEU A 132 -16.19 -21.20 -3.88
C LEU A 132 -14.94 -21.94 -3.39
N ARG A 133 -14.50 -21.66 -2.15
CA ARG A 133 -13.31 -22.26 -1.56
C ARG A 133 -13.49 -23.74 -1.23
N ASP A 134 -14.68 -24.14 -0.81
CA ASP A 134 -15.00 -25.54 -0.54
C ASP A 134 -15.09 -26.35 -1.85
N ALA A 135 -15.58 -25.72 -2.92
CA ALA A 135 -15.69 -26.34 -4.24
C ALA A 135 -14.36 -26.41 -5.01
N GLN A 136 -13.41 -25.50 -4.74
CA GLN A 136 -12.12 -25.43 -5.44
C GLN A 136 -10.96 -25.41 -4.44
N THR A 137 -10.22 -26.52 -4.37
CA THR A 137 -9.00 -26.66 -3.56
C THR A 137 -7.89 -25.67 -3.92
N ASP A 138 -7.95 -25.04 -5.11
CA ASP A 138 -7.05 -23.99 -5.59
C ASP A 138 -7.81 -22.71 -5.99
N ALA A 139 -8.85 -22.33 -5.24
CA ALA A 139 -9.71 -21.17 -5.51
C ALA A 139 -8.99 -19.79 -5.55
N GLY A 140 -7.66 -19.76 -5.45
CA GLY A 140 -6.88 -18.53 -5.39
C GLY A 140 -6.86 -17.88 -4.00
N ASN A 141 -6.38 -16.64 -3.95
CA ASN A 141 -6.17 -15.92 -2.70
C ASN A 141 -7.49 -15.34 -2.18
N ALA A 142 -7.99 -15.84 -1.05
CA ALA A 142 -9.27 -15.41 -0.46
C ALA A 142 -9.40 -13.89 -0.26
N VAL A 143 -8.29 -13.21 0.07
CA VAL A 143 -8.27 -11.75 0.24
C VAL A 143 -8.46 -11.04 -1.10
N GLU A 144 -7.82 -11.54 -2.16
CA GLU A 144 -7.94 -10.99 -3.51
C GLU A 144 -9.33 -11.24 -4.10
N LEU A 145 -9.87 -12.45 -3.95
CA LEU A 145 -11.24 -12.78 -4.36
C LEU A 145 -12.26 -11.87 -3.68
N GLN A 146 -12.14 -11.69 -2.36
CA GLN A 146 -13.02 -10.77 -1.63
C GLN A 146 -12.89 -9.34 -2.15
N SER A 147 -11.66 -8.87 -2.39
CA SER A 147 -11.41 -7.54 -2.98
C SER A 147 -12.10 -7.37 -4.33
N LEU A 148 -12.07 -8.38 -5.19
CA LEU A 148 -12.68 -8.37 -6.51
C LEU A 148 -14.22 -8.37 -6.45
N ILE A 149 -14.82 -9.14 -5.55
CA ILE A 149 -16.28 -9.11 -5.33
C ILE A 149 -16.69 -7.73 -4.81
N GLU A 150 -15.93 -7.18 -3.86
CA GLU A 150 -16.22 -5.85 -3.32
C GLU A 150 -16.12 -4.75 -4.38
N GLN A 151 -15.17 -4.85 -5.32
CA GLN A 151 -15.04 -3.95 -6.46
C GLN A 151 -16.19 -4.12 -7.45
N SER A 152 -16.58 -5.36 -7.76
CA SER A 152 -17.72 -5.66 -8.63
C SER A 152 -19.03 -5.12 -8.05
N CYS A 153 -19.21 -5.22 -6.73
CA CYS A 153 -20.37 -4.62 -6.05
C CYS A 153 -20.33 -3.08 -6.11
N ASN A 154 -19.15 -2.45 -5.99
CA ASN A 154 -19.04 -1.00 -6.15
C ASN A 154 -19.41 -0.57 -7.57
N PHE A 155 -18.98 -1.34 -8.57
CA PHE A 155 -19.36 -1.14 -9.97
C PHE A 155 -20.88 -1.24 -10.13
N TYR A 156 -21.52 -2.27 -9.57
CA TYR A 156 -22.99 -2.40 -9.58
C TYR A 156 -23.69 -1.20 -8.94
N LEU A 157 -23.21 -0.74 -7.78
CA LEU A 157 -23.82 0.40 -7.10
C LEU A 157 -23.71 1.71 -7.91
N ALA A 158 -22.74 1.81 -8.82
CA ALA A 158 -22.58 2.95 -9.71
C ALA A 158 -23.36 2.80 -11.03
N ASN A 159 -23.42 1.60 -11.60
CA ASN A 159 -23.88 1.36 -12.98
C ASN A 159 -25.21 0.59 -13.08
N GLY A 160 -25.67 -0.05 -12.00
CA GLY A 160 -26.92 -0.83 -11.96
C GLY A 160 -26.79 -2.28 -12.44
N CYS A 161 -25.62 -2.70 -12.92
CA CYS A 161 -25.29 -4.07 -13.32
C CYS A 161 -23.89 -4.47 -12.85
N PHE A 162 -23.63 -5.77 -12.75
CA PHE A 162 -22.26 -6.26 -12.53
C PHE A 162 -21.44 -6.10 -13.81
N PRO A 163 -20.10 -5.96 -13.69
CA PRO A 163 -19.24 -5.87 -14.86
C PRO A 163 -19.18 -7.21 -15.59
N ASP A 164 -19.22 -7.17 -16.93
CA ASP A 164 -19.10 -8.36 -17.77
C ASP A 164 -17.62 -8.77 -17.93
N THR A 165 -16.72 -7.79 -17.87
CA THR A 165 -15.27 -8.00 -18.04
C THR A 165 -14.47 -7.34 -16.93
N TYR A 166 -13.24 -7.83 -16.74
CA TYR A 166 -12.33 -7.27 -15.75
C TYR A 166 -11.94 -5.83 -16.09
N GLU A 167 -11.70 -5.55 -17.36
CA GLU A 167 -11.28 -4.26 -17.91
C GLU A 167 -12.38 -3.21 -17.81
N GLU A 168 -13.65 -3.60 -17.87
CA GLU A 168 -14.78 -2.72 -17.58
C GLU A 168 -14.82 -2.32 -16.10
N MET A 169 -14.56 -3.28 -15.20
CA MET A 169 -14.55 -3.05 -13.77
C MET A 169 -13.34 -2.22 -13.30
N GLN A 170 -12.16 -2.51 -13.85
CA GLN A 170 -10.90 -1.95 -13.39
C GLN A 170 -10.40 -0.85 -14.33
N PRO A 171 -10.21 0.38 -13.82
CA PRO A 171 -9.54 1.40 -14.61
C PRO A 171 -8.08 0.99 -14.88
N VAL A 172 -7.53 1.47 -16.00
CA VAL A 172 -6.12 1.30 -16.34
C VAL A 172 -5.24 1.76 -15.16
N PRO A 173 -4.38 0.90 -14.61
CA PRO A 173 -3.66 1.16 -13.36
C PRO A 173 -2.42 2.01 -13.61
N VAL A 174 -2.64 3.28 -13.95
CA VAL A 174 -1.58 4.26 -14.14
C VAL A 174 -0.93 4.64 -12.81
N LEU A 175 0.39 4.77 -12.82
CA LEU A 175 1.19 5.24 -11.72
C LEU A 175 0.91 6.71 -11.44
N LYS A 176 0.63 7.03 -10.17
CA LYS A 176 0.51 8.40 -9.67
C LYS A 176 1.86 8.97 -9.22
N ALA A 177 2.67 8.15 -8.58
CA ALA A 177 4.05 8.46 -8.16
C ALA A 177 5.03 7.65 -9.02
N GLY A 178 6.17 8.24 -9.35
CA GLY A 178 7.20 7.58 -10.15
C GLY A 178 7.87 6.44 -9.39
N ILE A 179 8.13 5.35 -10.11
CA ILE A 179 8.98 4.24 -9.65
C ILE A 179 9.73 3.66 -10.84
N LEU A 180 11.04 3.45 -10.68
CA LEU A 180 11.94 2.93 -11.69
C LEU A 180 12.80 1.81 -11.09
N PRO A 181 12.47 0.53 -11.33
CA PRO A 181 13.27 -0.59 -10.91
C PRO A 181 14.49 -0.77 -11.83
N TYR A 182 15.69 -0.85 -11.26
CA TYR A 182 16.92 -1.05 -12.05
C TYR A 182 17.21 -2.52 -12.39
N ALA A 183 16.23 -3.42 -12.20
CA ALA A 183 16.36 -4.83 -12.55
C ALA A 183 16.47 -5.07 -14.07
N GLY A 184 16.09 -4.09 -14.91
CA GLY A 184 16.26 -4.13 -16.36
C GLY A 184 17.63 -3.67 -16.87
N ASP A 185 18.50 -3.14 -16.01
CA ASP A 185 19.84 -2.66 -16.38
C ASP A 185 20.90 -3.76 -16.26
N ASP A 186 22.15 -3.45 -16.66
CA ASP A 186 23.31 -4.35 -16.58
C ASP A 186 23.97 -4.35 -15.18
N GLY A 187 23.18 -4.05 -14.14
CA GLY A 187 23.61 -4.07 -12.74
C GLY A 187 24.49 -2.88 -12.32
N PRO A 188 25.02 -2.90 -11.08
CA PRO A 188 25.59 -1.72 -10.45
C PRO A 188 26.97 -1.31 -10.97
N THR A 189 27.71 -2.27 -11.53
CA THR A 189 29.07 -2.07 -12.04
C THR A 189 29.14 -1.99 -13.57
N MET A 190 28.11 -2.39 -14.30
CA MET A 190 28.07 -2.34 -15.77
C MET A 190 26.84 -1.60 -16.33
N GLY A 191 25.95 -1.13 -15.46
CA GLY A 191 24.73 -0.42 -15.82
C GLY A 191 24.93 0.81 -16.70
N GLN A 192 23.91 1.11 -17.51
CA GLN A 192 23.87 2.27 -18.38
C GLN A 192 22.83 3.30 -17.92
N THR A 193 22.13 3.01 -16.82
CA THR A 193 21.14 3.90 -16.19
C THR A 193 21.53 4.27 -14.76
N TYR A 194 22.28 3.41 -14.08
CA TYR A 194 22.84 3.72 -12.76
C TYR A 194 24.22 3.08 -12.57
N ARG A 195 24.98 3.61 -11.60
CA ARG A 195 26.16 2.97 -11.02
C ARG A 195 26.07 3.04 -9.51
N LEU A 196 26.48 1.96 -8.85
CA LEU A 196 26.41 1.85 -7.40
C LEU A 196 27.64 1.12 -6.88
N ALA A 197 28.34 1.73 -5.94
CA ALA A 197 29.43 1.11 -5.20
C ALA A 197 29.14 1.18 -3.69
N LEU A 198 29.58 0.16 -2.96
CA LEU A 198 29.41 0.05 -1.52
C LEU A 198 30.78 0.02 -0.86
N ASP A 199 30.95 0.82 0.18
CA ASP A 199 32.04 0.71 1.15
C ASP A 199 31.41 0.32 2.48
N LEU A 200 31.46 -0.97 2.82
CA LEU A 200 30.81 -1.49 4.02
C LEU A 200 31.58 -1.13 5.30
N ASP A 201 32.89 -0.90 5.20
CA ASP A 201 33.74 -0.53 6.33
C ASP A 201 33.45 0.91 6.75
N GLN A 202 33.33 1.82 5.77
CA GLN A 202 32.93 3.21 6.00
C GLN A 202 31.41 3.39 6.10
N LYS A 203 30.63 2.32 5.88
CA LYS A 203 29.15 2.34 5.85
C LYS A 203 28.64 3.40 4.86
N GLN A 204 29.20 3.41 3.65
CA GLN A 204 28.93 4.39 2.60
C GLN A 204 28.45 3.72 1.31
N LEU A 205 27.58 4.42 0.59
CA LEU A 205 27.12 4.07 -0.75
C LEU A 205 27.40 5.23 -1.68
N THR A 206 28.05 4.95 -2.82
CA THR A 206 28.26 5.92 -3.90
C THR A 206 27.32 5.58 -5.06
N LEU A 207 26.51 6.54 -5.48
CA LEU A 207 25.49 6.39 -6.51
C LEU A 207 25.73 7.38 -7.64
N ALA A 208 25.68 6.92 -8.90
CA ALA A 208 25.46 7.78 -10.05
C ALA A 208 24.16 7.38 -10.74
N LEU A 209 23.34 8.37 -11.10
CA LEU A 209 22.09 8.17 -11.82
C LEU A 209 22.20 8.85 -13.19
N ARG A 210 21.74 8.15 -14.23
CA ARG A 210 21.56 8.76 -15.54
C ARG A 210 20.20 9.45 -15.55
N THR A 211 20.21 10.78 -15.52
CA THR A 211 19.00 11.62 -15.45
C THR A 211 18.94 12.60 -16.62
N PRO A 212 17.74 13.05 -17.01
CA PRO A 212 17.60 14.22 -17.86
C PRO A 212 17.90 15.50 -17.07
N ASP A 213 18.54 16.47 -17.71
CA ASP A 213 18.69 17.81 -17.15
C ASP A 213 17.38 18.61 -17.22
N SER A 214 17.40 19.87 -16.76
CA SER A 214 16.24 20.77 -16.77
C SER A 214 15.68 21.06 -18.16
N SER A 215 16.44 20.81 -19.23
CA SER A 215 15.99 20.95 -20.62
C SER A 215 15.48 19.63 -21.22
N GLY A 216 15.52 18.54 -20.45
CA GLY A 216 15.20 17.19 -20.91
C GLY A 216 16.37 16.48 -21.61
N THR A 217 17.57 17.06 -21.61
CA THR A 217 18.74 16.50 -22.30
C THR A 217 19.45 15.47 -21.42
N TRP A 218 19.88 14.35 -22.02
CA TRP A 218 20.55 13.25 -21.33
C TRP A 218 22.07 13.35 -21.49
N GLY A 219 22.75 13.81 -20.44
CA GLY A 219 24.21 14.00 -20.44
C GLY A 219 25.00 12.69 -20.59
N ARG A 220 26.10 12.72 -21.35
CA ARG A 220 27.02 11.57 -21.51
C ARG A 220 27.93 11.36 -20.29
N ASN A 221 28.23 12.42 -19.56
CA ASN A 221 29.10 12.43 -18.38
C ASN A 221 28.36 12.13 -17.06
N TRP A 222 27.15 11.55 -17.13
CA TRP A 222 26.35 11.25 -15.93
C TRP A 222 27.09 10.38 -14.90
N ARG A 223 28.06 9.58 -15.34
CA ARG A 223 28.89 8.72 -14.48
C ARG A 223 29.83 9.49 -13.55
N GLU A 224 30.18 10.71 -13.92
CA GLU A 224 31.04 11.60 -13.12
C GLU A 224 30.24 12.31 -12.02
N LYS A 225 28.91 12.37 -12.15
CA LYS A 225 28.01 12.96 -11.17
C LYS A 225 27.59 11.91 -10.15
N THR A 226 28.43 11.73 -9.14
CA THR A 226 28.18 10.81 -8.03
C THR A 226 27.67 11.54 -6.81
N VAL A 227 26.85 10.84 -6.02
CA VAL A 227 26.44 11.26 -4.67
C VAL A 227 26.78 10.17 -3.66
N GLN A 228 27.09 10.60 -2.44
CA GLN A 228 27.40 9.70 -1.33
C GLN A 228 26.25 9.67 -0.33
N MET A 229 25.96 8.48 0.19
CA MET A 229 24.93 8.26 1.19
C MET A 229 25.44 7.36 2.30
N ALA A 230 25.11 7.69 3.54
CA ALA A 230 25.37 6.80 4.66
C ALA A 230 24.44 5.58 4.61
N LEU A 231 25.01 4.40 4.84
CA LEU A 231 24.29 3.15 5.02
C LEU A 231 23.95 2.96 6.51
N PRO A 232 22.67 2.82 6.87
CA PRO A 232 22.30 2.46 8.24
C PRO A 232 22.91 1.12 8.64
N GLU A 233 23.29 0.97 9.92
CA GLU A 233 23.98 -0.25 10.41
C GLU A 233 23.19 -1.52 10.14
N VAL A 234 21.86 -1.45 10.27
CA VAL A 234 20.97 -2.57 9.96
C VAL A 234 21.09 -3.00 8.49
N VAL A 235 21.27 -2.07 7.57
CA VAL A 235 21.43 -2.36 6.14
C VAL A 235 22.77 -3.04 5.90
N VAL A 236 23.84 -2.55 6.52
CA VAL A 236 25.19 -3.16 6.43
C VAL A 236 25.17 -4.60 6.94
N ALA A 237 24.60 -4.85 8.12
CA ALA A 237 24.48 -6.19 8.69
C ALA A 237 23.68 -7.13 7.77
N ARG A 238 22.63 -6.63 7.13
CA ARG A 238 21.80 -7.42 6.21
C ARG A 238 22.51 -7.72 4.90
N ILE A 239 23.28 -6.76 4.37
CA ILE A 239 24.14 -6.99 3.20
C ILE A 239 25.18 -8.08 3.52
N GLN A 240 25.80 -8.04 4.70
CA GLN A 240 26.77 -9.07 5.11
C GLN A 240 26.13 -10.46 5.26
N ALA A 241 24.89 -10.53 5.73
CA ALA A 241 24.15 -11.78 5.91
C ALA A 241 23.47 -12.31 4.63
N GLY A 242 23.48 -11.55 3.53
CA GLY A 242 22.63 -11.83 2.38
C GLY A 242 23.22 -11.34 1.05
N LYS A 243 22.34 -11.24 0.06
CA LYS A 243 22.68 -10.73 -1.26
C LYS A 243 21.80 -9.53 -1.57
N TRP A 244 22.40 -8.39 -1.86
CA TRP A 244 21.65 -7.24 -2.31
C TRP A 244 21.26 -7.37 -3.78
N LEU A 245 20.08 -6.87 -4.12
CA LEU A 245 19.47 -6.93 -5.45
C LEU A 245 19.48 -5.54 -6.09
N SER A 246 19.19 -5.47 -7.40
CA SER A 246 19.05 -4.18 -8.09
C SER A 246 18.03 -3.30 -7.35
N PRO A 247 18.39 -2.05 -7.01
CA PRO A 247 17.51 -1.17 -6.25
C PRO A 247 16.38 -0.65 -7.14
N SER A 248 15.42 0.03 -6.52
CA SER A 248 14.40 0.81 -7.24
C SER A 248 14.47 2.27 -6.82
N LEU A 249 14.48 3.18 -7.78
CA LEU A 249 14.27 4.60 -7.49
C LEU A 249 12.77 4.83 -7.37
N ARG A 250 12.31 5.51 -6.32
CA ARG A 250 10.89 5.75 -6.09
C ARG A 250 10.65 7.15 -5.56
N GLU A 251 9.53 7.72 -5.98
CA GLU A 251 9.00 8.96 -5.46
C GLU A 251 8.16 8.71 -4.19
N ILE A 252 8.35 9.55 -3.17
CA ILE A 252 7.42 9.71 -2.06
C ILE A 252 6.74 11.07 -2.22
N ILE A 253 5.41 11.04 -2.11
CA ILE A 253 4.55 12.23 -2.10
C ILE A 253 3.92 12.30 -0.71
N GLU A 254 4.27 13.34 0.04
CA GLU A 254 3.69 13.61 1.36
C GLU A 254 2.27 14.19 1.25
N PRO A 255 1.47 14.17 2.34
CA PRO A 255 0.12 14.74 2.33
C PRO A 255 0.04 16.23 2.00
N ASP A 256 1.13 16.98 2.22
CA ASP A 256 1.26 18.40 1.84
C ASP A 256 1.70 18.60 0.38
N ALA A 257 1.76 17.51 -0.40
CA ALA A 257 2.28 17.42 -1.76
C ALA A 257 3.79 17.64 -1.90
N THR A 258 4.56 17.67 -0.80
CA THR A 258 6.03 17.63 -0.87
C THR A 258 6.48 16.32 -1.51
N ARG A 259 7.41 16.42 -2.47
CA ARG A 259 7.93 15.29 -3.24
C ARG A 259 9.40 15.09 -2.92
N TYR A 260 9.81 13.84 -2.71
CA TYR A 260 11.22 13.50 -2.65
C TYR A 260 11.48 12.08 -3.16
N ALA A 261 12.67 11.86 -3.70
CA ALA A 261 13.12 10.60 -4.21
C ALA A 261 13.86 9.79 -3.13
N VAL A 262 13.59 8.49 -3.11
CA VAL A 262 14.28 7.49 -2.31
C VAL A 262 14.82 6.38 -3.21
N LEU A 263 15.95 5.81 -2.83
CA LEU A 263 16.47 4.58 -3.38
C LEU A 263 16.05 3.44 -2.46
N ASP A 264 15.08 2.64 -2.90
CA ASP A 264 14.71 1.41 -2.22
C ASP A 264 15.82 0.38 -2.42
N PHE A 265 16.69 0.25 -1.42
CA PHE A 265 17.81 -0.68 -1.41
C PHE A 265 17.33 -2.05 -0.96
N ILE A 266 17.44 -3.06 -1.82
CA ILE A 266 16.82 -4.38 -1.60
C ILE A 266 17.89 -5.39 -1.21
N VAL A 267 17.67 -6.11 -0.11
CA VAL A 267 18.55 -7.19 0.36
C VAL A 267 17.74 -8.47 0.53
N GLU A 268 18.17 -9.52 -0.15
CA GLU A 268 17.68 -10.87 0.04
C GLU A 268 18.46 -11.53 1.18
N VAL A 269 17.75 -11.90 2.25
CA VAL A 269 18.31 -12.53 3.45
C VAL A 269 17.62 -13.86 3.72
N PRO A 270 18.29 -14.81 4.40
CA PRO A 270 17.63 -16.02 4.85
C PRO A 270 16.40 -15.72 5.71
N VAL A 271 15.35 -16.53 5.55
CA VAL A 271 14.23 -16.53 6.52
C VAL A 271 14.69 -17.32 7.73
N GLU A 272 14.78 -16.67 8.88
CA GLU A 272 15.01 -17.38 10.14
C GLU A 272 13.89 -18.39 10.36
N GLN A 273 14.26 -19.66 10.58
CA GLN A 273 13.29 -20.68 10.92
C GLN A 273 12.66 -20.31 12.25
N GLN A 274 11.36 -20.04 12.23
CA GLN A 274 10.60 -19.83 13.45
C GLN A 274 10.49 -21.17 14.18
N ALA A 275 10.55 -21.13 15.52
CA ALA A 275 10.28 -22.30 16.33
C ALA A 275 8.87 -22.83 15.99
N LEU A 276 8.65 -24.13 16.18
CA LEU A 276 7.33 -24.70 15.93
C LEU A 276 6.31 -24.06 16.87
N TRP A 277 5.04 -23.97 16.44
CA TRP A 277 3.98 -23.45 17.31
C TRP A 277 3.93 -24.19 18.65
N SER A 278 4.20 -25.49 18.65
CA SER A 278 4.30 -26.32 19.86
C SER A 278 5.45 -25.95 20.81
N GLU A 279 6.46 -25.25 20.31
CA GLU A 279 7.64 -24.81 21.07
C GLU A 279 7.46 -23.38 21.60
N MET A 280 6.49 -22.62 21.09
CA MET A 280 6.20 -21.26 21.52
C MET A 280 5.56 -21.28 22.93
N GLN A 281 6.28 -20.75 23.91
CA GLN A 281 5.80 -20.65 25.30
C GLN A 281 5.15 -19.29 25.62
N THR A 282 5.21 -18.35 24.67
CA THR A 282 4.70 -16.99 24.86
C THR A 282 4.03 -16.46 23.60
N VAL A 283 3.10 -15.54 23.79
CA VAL A 283 2.36 -14.84 22.74
C VAL A 283 2.54 -13.34 22.93
N LEU A 284 2.85 -12.63 21.84
CA LEU A 284 2.84 -11.17 21.81
C LEU A 284 1.43 -10.68 21.47
N GLY A 285 0.75 -10.10 22.45
CA GLY A 285 -0.47 -9.33 22.23
C GLY A 285 -0.11 -7.86 22.04
N PHE A 286 -0.70 -7.21 21.04
CA PHE A 286 -0.59 -5.76 20.90
C PHE A 286 -1.95 -5.13 20.63
N ASP A 287 -2.14 -3.94 21.18
CA ASP A 287 -3.34 -3.14 20.98
C ASP A 287 -2.97 -1.67 20.75
N TRP A 288 -3.80 -0.99 19.99
CA TRP A 288 -3.69 0.42 19.69
C TRP A 288 -4.27 1.22 20.86
N GLY A 289 -3.41 1.96 21.57
CA GLY A 289 -3.81 2.72 22.73
C GLY A 289 -4.33 4.11 22.39
N VAL A 290 -5.24 4.65 23.20
CA VAL A 290 -5.74 6.04 23.08
C VAL A 290 -4.72 7.07 23.60
N ARG A 291 -3.72 6.63 24.39
CA ARG A 291 -2.67 7.48 24.99
C ARG A 291 -1.25 7.15 24.52
N GLN A 292 -1.02 5.92 24.09
CA GLN A 292 0.25 5.39 23.59
C GLN A 292 -0.09 4.70 22.27
N PHE A 293 0.70 4.93 21.22
CA PHE A 293 0.39 4.48 19.86
C PHE A 293 0.11 2.99 19.84
N LEU A 294 1.00 2.21 20.45
CA LEU A 294 0.87 0.77 20.56
C LEU A 294 1.30 0.34 21.95
N THR A 295 0.46 -0.46 22.60
CA THR A 295 0.82 -1.22 23.79
C THR A 295 1.06 -2.66 23.35
N ALA A 296 2.22 -3.21 23.66
CA ALA A 296 2.55 -4.59 23.41
C ALA A 296 2.84 -5.28 24.75
N SER A 297 2.25 -6.45 24.98
CA SER A 297 2.50 -7.28 26.15
C SER A 297 2.79 -8.70 25.69
N ILE A 298 3.78 -9.31 26.32
CA ILE A 298 4.04 -10.74 26.14
C ILE A 298 3.26 -11.47 27.23
N VAL A 299 2.52 -12.52 26.87
CA VAL A 299 1.84 -13.41 27.82
C VAL A 299 2.36 -14.83 27.65
N ASP A 300 2.44 -15.60 28.72
CA ASP A 300 2.66 -17.04 28.64
C ASP A 300 1.37 -17.78 28.20
N LEU A 301 1.48 -19.08 27.98
CA LEU A 301 0.34 -19.92 27.57
C LEU A 301 -0.74 -20.04 28.65
N ASP A 302 -0.40 -19.78 29.91
CA ASP A 302 -1.33 -19.76 31.04
C ASP A 302 -2.03 -18.38 31.21
N GLY A 303 -1.66 -17.40 30.38
CA GLY A 303 -2.23 -16.06 30.36
C GLY A 303 -1.57 -15.07 31.33
N HIS A 304 -0.45 -15.43 31.96
CA HIS A 304 0.31 -14.51 32.80
C HIS A 304 1.17 -13.59 31.94
N GLN A 305 1.20 -12.31 32.29
CA GLN A 305 2.06 -11.35 31.60
C GLN A 305 3.53 -11.60 31.93
N VAL A 306 4.33 -11.79 30.89
CA VAL A 306 5.79 -11.96 30.97
C VAL A 306 6.45 -10.60 30.80
N GLY A 307 6.93 -10.04 31.92
CA GLY A 307 7.63 -8.76 31.93
C GLY A 307 6.70 -7.55 31.90
N ARG A 308 7.27 -6.36 31.63
CA ARG A 308 6.52 -5.10 31.56
C ARG A 308 6.02 -4.87 30.14
N PRO A 309 4.85 -4.21 29.96
CA PRO A 309 4.38 -3.85 28.62
C PRO A 309 5.35 -2.89 27.95
N PHE A 310 5.48 -3.04 26.63
CA PHE A 310 6.17 -2.13 25.75
C PHE A 310 5.19 -1.07 25.27
N PHE A 311 5.65 0.18 25.26
CA PHE A 311 4.85 1.30 24.79
C PHE A 311 5.62 2.03 23.70
N LEU A 312 5.04 2.08 22.51
CA LEU A 312 5.51 2.97 21.45
C LEU A 312 4.82 4.32 21.61
N ASP A 313 5.62 5.35 21.83
CA ASP A 313 5.17 6.74 21.80
C ASP A 313 5.17 7.22 20.34
N ALA A 314 4.01 7.62 19.81
CA ALA A 314 3.89 8.12 18.43
C ALA A 314 4.52 9.50 18.24
N GLY A 315 4.96 10.18 19.30
CA GLY A 315 5.36 11.58 19.21
C GLY A 315 4.26 12.44 18.56
N PRO A 316 4.60 13.43 17.72
CA PRO A 316 3.61 14.37 17.15
C PRO A 316 2.70 13.77 16.07
N PHE A 317 2.96 12.54 15.60
CA PHE A 317 2.26 11.90 14.47
C PHE A 317 0.74 11.75 14.70
N ASP A 318 0.31 11.61 15.96
CA ASP A 318 -1.10 11.35 16.32
C ASP A 318 -1.70 12.40 17.30
N GLY A 319 -1.00 13.50 17.56
CA GLY A 319 -1.47 14.49 18.52
C GLY A 319 -2.88 15.03 18.18
N THR A 320 -3.23 15.10 16.89
CA THR A 320 -4.50 15.68 16.44
C THR A 320 -5.66 14.67 16.40
N GLN A 321 -5.41 13.41 16.06
CA GLN A 321 -6.44 12.36 16.02
C GLN A 321 -6.78 11.93 17.45
N ALA A 322 -5.78 11.75 18.32
CA ALA A 322 -5.97 11.57 19.76
C ALA A 322 -6.73 12.75 20.41
N ARG A 323 -6.39 14.01 20.07
CA ARG A 323 -7.15 15.20 20.52
C ARG A 323 -8.59 15.20 20.04
N THR A 324 -8.82 14.82 18.78
CA THR A 324 -10.16 14.76 18.18
C THR A 324 -11.01 13.70 18.87
N ARG A 325 -10.44 12.51 19.12
CA ARG A 325 -11.11 11.45 19.86
C ARG A 325 -11.44 11.86 21.29
N ARG A 326 -10.50 12.50 21.99
CA ARG A 326 -10.71 13.04 23.34
C ARG A 326 -11.86 14.05 23.39
N GLN A 327 -11.97 14.91 22.38
CA GLN A 327 -13.06 15.88 22.28
C GLN A 327 -14.42 15.19 22.13
N ILE A 328 -14.50 14.13 21.33
CA ILE A 328 -15.73 13.31 21.17
C ILE A 328 -16.15 12.72 22.53
N ASP A 329 -15.22 12.12 23.27
CA ASP A 329 -15.54 11.48 24.55
C ASP A 329 -15.97 12.49 25.62
N GLN A 330 -15.35 13.68 25.65
CA GLN A 330 -15.80 14.78 26.52
C GLN A 330 -17.21 15.27 26.19
N LEU A 331 -17.54 15.36 24.90
CA LEU A 331 -18.90 15.74 24.47
C LEU A 331 -19.92 14.65 24.82
N LYS A 332 -19.58 13.36 24.68
CA LYS A 332 -20.42 12.24 25.12
C LYS A 332 -20.69 12.28 26.63
N ALA A 333 -19.67 12.57 27.42
CA ALA A 333 -19.83 12.73 28.88
C ALA A 333 -20.77 13.90 29.24
N LYS A 334 -20.70 15.01 28.50
CA LYS A 334 -21.63 16.14 28.66
C LYS A 334 -23.07 15.75 28.28
N VAL A 335 -23.24 15.00 27.18
CA VAL A 335 -24.54 14.46 26.75
C VAL A 335 -25.15 13.60 27.85
N ALA A 336 -24.42 12.64 28.39
CA ALA A 336 -24.91 11.76 29.45
C ALA A 336 -25.36 12.54 30.71
N ARG A 337 -24.63 13.60 31.07
CA ARG A 337 -25.00 14.48 32.19
C ARG A 337 -26.31 15.24 31.92
N LEU A 338 -26.48 15.77 30.72
CA LEU A 338 -27.67 16.52 30.33
C LEU A 338 -28.90 15.61 30.13
N GLU A 339 -28.71 14.38 29.65
CA GLU A 339 -29.77 13.37 29.62
C GLU A 339 -30.24 13.03 31.03
N LYS A 340 -29.31 12.77 31.95
CA LYS A 340 -29.62 12.54 33.37
C LYS A 340 -30.35 13.73 34.00
N GLN A 341 -30.01 14.96 33.63
CA GLN A 341 -30.71 16.16 34.12
C GLN A 341 -32.10 16.32 33.49
N ARG A 342 -32.23 16.08 32.18
CA ARG A 342 -33.50 16.11 31.45
C ARG A 342 -34.49 15.08 32.00
N ASP A 343 -34.00 13.90 32.36
CA ASP A 343 -34.83 12.76 32.78
C ASP A 343 -35.24 12.83 34.26
N ARG A 344 -34.79 13.85 34.99
CA ARG A 344 -35.33 14.20 36.33
C ARG A 344 -36.71 14.85 36.27
N PHE A 345 -37.15 15.28 35.10
CA PHE A 345 -38.41 16.01 34.94
C PHE A 345 -39.37 15.24 34.00
N PRO A 346 -40.69 15.28 34.24
CA PRO A 346 -41.71 14.67 33.38
C PRO A 346 -41.71 15.22 31.95
N VAL A 347 -42.25 14.46 30.98
CA VAL A 347 -41.98 14.69 29.55
C VAL A 347 -42.33 16.11 29.06
N ASP A 348 -43.37 16.72 29.64
CA ASP A 348 -43.88 18.05 29.29
C ASP A 348 -43.42 19.17 30.24
N ASP A 349 -42.49 18.89 31.15
CA ASP A 349 -42.00 19.88 32.09
C ASP A 349 -41.12 20.93 31.38
N PRO A 350 -41.46 22.24 31.50
CA PRO A 350 -40.72 23.31 30.84
C PRO A 350 -39.23 23.36 31.26
N ARG A 351 -38.86 22.80 32.42
CA ARG A 351 -37.47 22.71 32.90
C ARG A 351 -36.61 21.75 32.07
N ARG A 352 -37.20 20.90 31.22
CA ARG A 352 -36.47 20.05 30.26
C ARG A 352 -35.95 20.84 29.06
N LYS A 353 -36.61 21.94 28.72
CA LYS A 353 -36.38 22.71 27.48
C LYS A 353 -34.91 23.12 27.28
N PRO A 354 -34.18 23.62 28.32
CA PRO A 354 -32.76 23.95 28.17
C PRO A 354 -31.88 22.73 27.85
N SER A 355 -32.06 21.62 28.57
CA SER A 355 -31.29 20.39 28.35
C SER A 355 -31.56 19.79 26.97
N VAL A 356 -32.82 19.81 26.51
CA VAL A 356 -33.20 19.30 25.18
C VAL A 356 -32.55 20.11 24.07
N GLN A 357 -32.57 21.44 24.16
CA GLN A 357 -31.93 22.31 23.17
C GLN A 357 -30.42 22.10 23.13
N GLN A 358 -29.77 21.99 24.29
CA GLN A 358 -28.32 21.80 24.36
C GLN A 358 -27.85 20.41 23.90
N LEU A 359 -28.66 19.37 24.12
CA LEU A 359 -28.40 18.02 23.63
C LEU A 359 -28.35 17.96 22.10
N VAL A 360 -29.21 18.71 21.39
CA VAL A 360 -29.19 18.78 19.92
C VAL A 360 -27.87 19.36 19.42
N VAL A 361 -27.38 20.42 20.06
CA VAL A 361 -26.10 21.06 19.69
C VAL A 361 -24.93 20.11 19.92
N LEU A 362 -24.84 19.49 21.10
CA LEU A 362 -23.74 18.59 21.43
C LEU A 362 -23.70 17.34 20.55
N ARG A 363 -24.86 16.77 20.18
CA ARG A 363 -24.93 15.61 19.28
C ARG A 363 -24.48 15.96 17.85
N ARG A 364 -24.84 17.14 17.34
CA ARG A 364 -24.31 17.65 16.06
C ARG A 364 -22.80 17.87 16.12
N GLU A 365 -22.30 18.38 17.24
CA GLU A 365 -20.87 18.60 17.41
C GLU A 365 -20.07 17.29 17.49
N ILE A 366 -20.60 16.26 18.17
CA ILE A 366 -20.05 14.89 18.16
C ILE A 366 -19.97 14.35 16.74
N ALA A 367 -21.05 14.47 15.95
CA ALA A 367 -21.07 14.01 14.57
C ALA A 367 -20.02 14.73 13.70
N ARG A 368 -19.83 16.04 13.90
CA ARG A 368 -18.80 16.83 13.21
C ARG A 368 -17.39 16.35 13.53
N TYR A 369 -17.09 16.07 14.81
CA TYR A 369 -15.77 15.57 15.20
C TYR A 369 -15.53 14.14 14.73
N TRP A 370 -16.56 13.31 14.67
CA TRP A 370 -16.49 12.00 14.03
C TRP A 370 -16.17 12.09 12.54
N GLY A 371 -16.82 13.00 11.80
CA GLY A 371 -16.47 13.22 10.39
C GLY A 371 -15.02 13.65 10.18
N LYS A 372 -14.45 14.46 11.09
CA LYS A 372 -13.02 14.82 11.07
C LYS A 372 -12.10 13.64 11.40
N TYR A 373 -12.53 12.77 12.31
CA TYR A 373 -11.77 11.59 12.71
C TYR A 373 -11.75 10.55 11.59
N GLU A 374 -12.91 10.29 10.97
CA GLU A 374 -13.09 9.35 9.87
C GLU A 374 -12.42 9.81 8.58
N ALA A 375 -12.45 11.11 8.23
CA ALA A 375 -11.79 11.61 7.02
C ALA A 375 -10.25 11.49 7.01
N ARG A 376 -9.65 11.12 8.15
CA ARG A 376 -8.20 10.90 8.29
C ARG A 376 -7.82 9.41 8.35
N ASN A 377 -8.80 8.52 8.43
CA ASN A 377 -8.63 7.07 8.30
C ASN A 377 -9.07 6.64 6.91
#